data_AF-A0A066UXK2-F1
#
_entry.id   AF-A0A066UXK2-F1
#
_cell.length_a   1.000
_cell.length_b   1.000
_cell.length_c   1.000
_cell.angle_alpha   90.00
_cell.angle_beta   90.00
_cell.angle_gamma   90.00
#
_symmetry.space_group_name_H-M   'P 1'
#
loop_
_entity.id
_entity.type
_entity.pdbx_description
1 polymer ?
#
loop_
_entity_poly.entity_id
_entity_poly.type
_entity_poly.pdbx_seq_one_letter_code
_entity_poly.pdbx_strand_id
1 'polypeptide(L)'
;MDFLVGVDLQDSFVLGWNYCDQTLEIELEFSIWPESEYYKTPKVGEYTCYRLGSLLFNDVSSITGLLNQSDIQPTLDPDGSKDYGNIEYFEKNQSCFKVVGSFGTIEFESSGIHFELRT
;
A
#
# COMPACT_ATOMS: atom_id res chain seq x y z
N MET A 1 -6.26 -6.01 14.60
CA MET A 1 -5.87 -5.15 13.46
C MET A 1 -6.74 -5.61 12.32
N ASP A 2 -8.02 -5.24 12.39
CA ASP A 2 -9.08 -6.10 11.83
C ASP A 2 -9.43 -5.75 10.37
N PHE A 3 -8.79 -4.73 9.80
CA PHE A 3 -9.09 -4.22 8.45
C PHE A 3 -8.22 -4.83 7.34
N LEU A 4 -7.16 -5.58 7.68
CA LEU A 4 -6.28 -6.27 6.72
C LEU A 4 -6.40 -7.80 6.82
N VAL A 5 -7.50 -8.31 7.36
CA VAL A 5 -7.72 -9.76 7.41
C VAL A 5 -7.72 -10.31 5.99
N GLY A 6 -6.81 -11.26 5.74
CA GLY A 6 -6.60 -11.85 4.41
C GLY A 6 -5.98 -10.89 3.39
N VAL A 7 -5.23 -9.87 3.81
CA VAL A 7 -4.44 -9.03 2.90
C VAL A 7 -2.95 -9.23 3.20
N ASP A 8 -2.18 -9.63 2.19
CA ASP A 8 -0.72 -9.75 2.31
C ASP A 8 -0.04 -8.52 1.69
N LEU A 9 0.42 -7.60 2.54
CA LEU A 9 1.09 -6.37 2.09
C LEU A 9 2.46 -6.64 1.46
N GLN A 10 3.16 -7.71 1.85
CA GLN A 10 4.48 -8.05 1.29
C GLN A 10 4.35 -8.65 -0.11
N ASP A 11 3.18 -9.21 -0.43
CA ASP A 11 2.84 -9.71 -1.77
C ASP A 11 1.97 -8.72 -2.58
N SER A 12 1.74 -7.51 -2.05
CA SER A 12 1.02 -6.42 -2.72
C SER A 12 1.98 -5.48 -3.44
N PHE A 13 1.61 -5.00 -4.63
CA PHE A 13 2.47 -4.14 -5.48
C PHE A 13 2.17 -2.66 -5.29
N VAL A 14 3.19 -1.83 -5.23
CA VAL A 14 3.08 -0.38 -5.08
C VAL A 14 3.00 0.27 -6.45
N LEU A 15 1.90 1.00 -6.68
CA LEU A 15 1.62 1.67 -7.95
C LEU A 15 1.97 3.16 -7.91
N GLY A 16 2.07 3.73 -6.71
CA GLY A 16 2.36 5.14 -6.49
C GLY A 16 2.14 5.54 -5.04
N TRP A 17 2.50 6.77 -4.71
CA TRP A 17 2.23 7.36 -3.41
C TRP A 17 2.20 8.88 -3.49
N ASN A 18 1.41 9.49 -2.62
CA ASN A 18 1.30 10.93 -2.52
C ASN A 18 1.12 11.35 -1.07
N TYR A 19 1.68 12.50 -0.72
CA TYR A 19 1.45 13.14 0.56
C TYR A 19 0.97 14.56 0.34
N CYS A 20 -0.29 14.81 0.67
CA CYS A 20 -0.95 16.10 0.48
C CYS A 20 -1.96 16.34 1.59
N ASP A 21 -2.07 17.57 2.09
CA ASP A 21 -3.04 17.97 3.11
C ASP A 21 -3.10 17.03 4.33
N GLN A 22 -1.93 16.62 4.84
CA GLN A 22 -1.78 15.69 5.97
C GLN A 22 -2.37 14.29 5.72
N THR A 23 -2.58 13.92 4.45
CA THR A 23 -3.01 12.59 4.04
C THR A 23 -1.88 11.93 3.28
N LEU A 24 -1.43 10.77 3.75
CA LEU A 24 -0.52 9.90 3.00
C LEU A 24 -1.36 8.83 2.31
N GLU A 25 -1.26 8.77 0.99
CA GLU A 25 -1.83 7.72 0.16
C GLU A 25 -0.70 6.85 -0.38
N ILE A 26 -0.83 5.53 -0.22
CA ILE A 26 -0.02 4.53 -0.92
C ILE A 26 -0.97 3.73 -1.81
N GLU A 27 -0.84 3.91 -3.12
CA GLU A 27 -1.62 3.19 -4.13
C GLU A 27 -1.05 1.80 -4.31
N LEU A 28 -1.92 0.78 -4.25
CA LEU A 28 -1.52 -0.62 -4.26
C LEU A 28 -2.38 -1.44 -5.22
N GLU A 29 -1.77 -2.47 -5.79
CA GLU A 29 -2.45 -3.68 -6.18
C GLU A 29 -2.32 -4.71 -5.04
N PHE A 30 -3.40 -4.92 -4.31
CA PHE A 30 -3.43 -5.75 -3.11
C PHE A 30 -3.47 -7.24 -3.42
N SER A 31 -2.61 -8.01 -2.76
CA SER A 31 -2.70 -9.48 -2.68
C SER A 31 -3.75 -9.87 -1.64
N ILE A 32 -4.93 -10.28 -2.10
CA ILE A 32 -6.06 -10.67 -1.24
C ILE A 32 -6.18 -12.19 -1.18
N TRP A 33 -6.33 -12.72 0.02
CA TRP A 33 -6.42 -14.13 0.36
C TRP A 33 -7.84 -14.52 0.83
N PRO A 34 -8.20 -15.82 0.81
CA PRO A 34 -9.56 -16.30 1.05
C PRO A 34 -10.19 -15.88 2.40
N GLU A 35 -9.38 -15.49 3.39
CA GLU A 35 -9.85 -15.00 4.68
C GLU A 35 -10.45 -13.59 4.61
N SER A 36 -10.17 -12.84 3.55
CA SER A 36 -10.70 -11.49 3.34
C SER A 36 -12.12 -11.54 2.78
N GLU A 37 -12.98 -10.65 3.26
CA GLU A 37 -14.32 -10.44 2.68
C GLU A 37 -14.28 -9.94 1.23
N TYR A 38 -13.17 -9.34 0.82
CA TYR A 38 -12.97 -8.80 -0.52
C TYR A 38 -12.43 -9.81 -1.53
N TYR A 39 -12.14 -11.03 -1.07
CA TYR A 39 -11.64 -12.10 -1.92
C TYR A 39 -12.65 -12.45 -3.02
N LYS A 40 -12.14 -12.63 -4.24
CA LYS A 40 -12.85 -13.40 -5.28
C LYS A 40 -11.85 -14.32 -5.94
N THR A 41 -12.33 -15.32 -6.68
CA THR A 41 -11.46 -16.22 -7.45
C THR A 41 -10.46 -15.41 -8.31
N PRO A 42 -9.15 -15.70 -8.21
CA PRO A 42 -8.11 -15.09 -9.03
C PRO A 42 -8.42 -15.24 -10.54
N LYS A 43 -7.98 -14.29 -11.36
CA LYS A 43 -8.06 -14.47 -12.82
C LYS A 43 -7.11 -15.59 -13.25
N VAL A 44 -7.34 -16.14 -14.45
CA VAL A 44 -6.47 -17.18 -15.02
C VAL A 44 -5.04 -16.64 -15.13
N GLY A 45 -4.10 -17.30 -14.45
CA GLY A 45 -2.69 -16.93 -14.45
C GLY A 45 -2.27 -16.01 -13.29
N GLU A 46 -3.20 -15.49 -12.49
CA GLU A 46 -2.87 -14.75 -11.27
C GLU A 46 -2.55 -15.72 -10.12
N TYR A 47 -1.55 -15.39 -9.32
CA TYR A 47 -1.16 -16.16 -8.14
C TYR A 47 -2.22 -16.08 -7.03
N THR A 48 -2.82 -14.91 -6.87
CA THR A 48 -3.82 -14.60 -5.84
C THR A 48 -4.85 -13.61 -6.37
N CYS A 49 -5.80 -13.21 -5.52
CA CYS A 49 -6.84 -12.26 -5.86
C CYS A 49 -6.28 -10.83 -5.80
N TYR A 50 -5.77 -10.34 -6.92
CA TYR A 50 -5.27 -8.97 -7.02
C TYR A 50 -6.39 -7.93 -7.13
N ARG A 51 -6.31 -6.86 -6.34
CA ARG A 51 -7.29 -5.76 -6.34
C ARG A 51 -6.61 -4.40 -6.24
N LEU A 52 -6.98 -3.47 -7.12
CA LEU A 52 -6.50 -2.10 -7.05
C LEU A 52 -7.15 -1.35 -5.88
N GLY A 53 -6.37 -0.51 -5.21
CA GLY A 53 -6.85 0.31 -4.11
C GLY A 53 -5.77 1.20 -3.51
N SER A 54 -6.04 1.73 -2.32
CA SER A 54 -5.12 2.59 -1.58
C SER A 54 -5.10 2.26 -0.09
N LEU A 55 -3.91 2.35 0.53
CA LEU A 55 -3.79 2.58 1.97
C LEU A 55 -3.75 4.09 2.22
N LEU A 56 -4.69 4.57 3.02
CA LEU A 56 -4.85 5.98 3.38
C LEU A 56 -4.55 6.17 4.85
N PHE A 57 -3.63 7.06 5.15
CA PHE A 57 -3.32 7.49 6.51
C PHE A 57 -3.76 8.94 6.67
N ASN A 58 -4.64 9.19 7.63
CA ASN A 58 -5.22 10.51 7.89
C ASN A 58 -4.50 11.22 9.02
N ASP A 59 -4.58 12.55 9.04
CA ASP A 59 -3.95 13.42 10.05
C ASP A 59 -2.47 13.05 10.30
N VAL A 60 -1.74 12.81 9.20
CA VAL A 60 -0.33 12.43 9.25
C VAL A 60 0.51 13.60 9.74
N SER A 61 1.28 13.36 10.79
CA SER A 61 2.25 14.30 11.34
C SER A 61 3.63 13.67 11.48
N SER A 62 4.66 14.51 11.48
CA SER A 62 6.05 14.09 11.71
C SER A 62 6.57 13.03 10.73
N ILE A 63 6.10 13.05 9.48
CA ILE A 63 6.58 12.11 8.46
C ILE A 63 8.04 12.35 8.13
N THR A 64 8.84 11.29 8.22
CA THR A 64 10.27 11.29 7.89
C THR A 64 10.56 10.20 6.86
N GLY A 65 11.62 10.39 6.06
CA GLY A 65 12.12 9.38 5.12
C GLY A 65 11.33 9.21 3.81
N LEU A 66 10.21 9.92 3.64
CA LEU A 66 9.40 9.82 2.42
C LEU A 66 10.14 10.44 1.22
N LEU A 67 10.29 9.65 0.15
CA LEU A 67 10.90 10.08 -1.11
C LEU A 67 9.84 10.64 -2.06
N ASN A 68 10.22 11.57 -2.94
CA ASN A 68 9.31 12.01 -4.00
C ASN A 68 9.17 10.91 -5.05
N GLN A 69 7.93 10.59 -5.45
CA GLN A 69 7.67 9.58 -6.47
C GLN A 69 8.36 9.89 -7.81
N SER A 70 8.55 11.18 -8.16
CA SER A 70 9.25 11.60 -9.37
C SER A 70 10.73 11.21 -9.40
N ASP A 71 11.34 10.99 -8.24
CA ASP A 71 12.76 10.69 -8.10
C ASP A 71 13.03 9.18 -8.18
N ILE A 72 11.98 8.35 -8.19
CA ILE A 72 12.04 6.90 -8.22
C ILE A 72 11.59 6.40 -9.59
N GLN A 73 12.43 5.57 -10.23
CA GLN A 73 12.10 4.96 -11.51
C GLN A 73 11.25 3.71 -11.31
N PRO A 74 9.99 3.68 -11.80
CA PRO A 74 9.18 2.47 -11.76
C PRO A 74 9.67 1.46 -12.80
N THR A 75 9.34 0.20 -12.56
CA THR A 75 9.24 -0.78 -13.64
C THR A 75 7.85 -0.71 -14.28
N LEU A 76 7.70 -1.28 -15.48
CA LEU A 76 6.42 -1.33 -16.18
C LEU A 76 6.02 -2.79 -16.39
N ASP A 77 4.80 -3.11 -15.96
CA ASP A 77 4.20 -4.41 -16.24
C ASP A 77 3.82 -4.55 -17.72
N PRO A 78 3.55 -5.77 -18.21
CA PRO A 78 3.14 -6.00 -19.59
C PRO A 78 1.88 -5.23 -20.02
N ASP A 79 1.01 -4.86 -19.10
CA ASP A 79 -0.19 -4.04 -19.35
C ASP A 79 0.06 -2.53 -19.25
N GLY A 80 1.27 -2.12 -18.86
CA GLY A 80 1.71 -0.74 -18.73
C GLY A 80 1.48 -0.12 -17.35
N SER A 81 1.02 -0.85 -16.34
CA SER A 81 1.01 -0.34 -14.96
C SER A 81 2.42 -0.06 -14.48
N LYS A 82 2.53 0.95 -13.61
CA LYS A 82 3.78 1.23 -12.90
C LYS A 82 3.88 0.28 -11.72
N ASP A 83 5.04 -0.32 -11.56
CA ASP A 83 5.38 -1.13 -10.40
C ASP A 83 6.64 -0.57 -9.71
N TYR A 84 6.45 -0.16 -8.46
CA TYR A 84 7.48 0.33 -7.56
C TYR A 84 7.92 -0.74 -6.54
N GLY A 85 7.64 -2.02 -6.78
CA GLY A 85 7.92 -3.13 -5.89
C GLY A 85 6.85 -3.28 -4.81
N ASN A 86 7.19 -3.94 -3.70
CA ASN A 86 6.23 -4.28 -2.65
C ASN A 86 6.40 -3.41 -1.40
N ILE A 87 5.48 -3.56 -0.44
CA ILE A 87 5.71 -3.10 0.94
C ILE A 87 6.60 -4.13 1.63
N GLU A 88 7.87 -3.78 1.82
CA GLU A 88 8.89 -4.62 2.43
C GLU A 88 8.66 -4.83 3.93
N TYR A 89 8.10 -3.83 4.61
CA TYR A 89 7.82 -3.87 6.03
C TYR A 89 6.68 -2.95 6.40
N PHE A 90 5.81 -3.41 7.31
CA PHE A 90 4.70 -2.63 7.85
C PHE A 90 4.56 -2.91 9.34
N GLU A 91 4.64 -1.86 10.15
CA GLU A 91 4.39 -1.91 11.57
C GLU A 91 3.51 -0.74 12.00
N LYS A 92 2.57 -1.04 12.89
CA LYS A 92 1.78 -0.04 13.61
C LYS A 92 1.96 -0.24 15.10
N ASN A 93 2.45 0.78 15.78
CA ASN A 93 2.51 0.84 17.23
C ASN A 93 1.72 2.05 17.71
N GLN A 94 0.51 1.82 18.23
CA GLN A 94 -0.44 2.88 18.61
C GLN A 94 -0.76 3.81 17.43
N SER A 95 -0.33 5.07 17.50
CA SER A 95 -0.44 6.09 16.45
C SER A 95 0.79 6.16 15.54
N CYS A 96 1.88 5.49 15.90
CA CYS A 96 3.11 5.49 15.12
C CYS A 96 3.10 4.38 14.09
N PHE A 97 3.49 4.72 12.87
CA PHE A 97 3.61 3.79 11.76
C PHE A 97 5.05 3.78 11.27
N LYS A 98 5.50 2.57 10.91
CA LYS A 98 6.73 2.37 10.16
C LYS A 98 6.39 1.55 8.92
N VAL A 99 6.66 2.12 7.76
CA VAL A 99 6.42 1.47 6.47
C VAL A 99 7.68 1.55 5.63
N VAL A 100 8.05 0.46 4.98
CA VAL A 100 9.24 0.39 4.14
C VAL A 100 8.84 -0.12 2.76
N GLY A 101 9.37 0.55 1.74
CA GLY A 101 9.28 0.17 0.34
C GLY A 101 10.08 1.15 -0.50
N SER A 102 9.84 1.18 -1.82
CA SER A 102 10.55 2.09 -2.73
C SER A 102 10.26 3.58 -2.47
N PHE A 103 9.18 3.91 -1.75
CA PHE A 103 8.90 5.26 -1.25
C PHE A 103 9.78 5.69 -0.08
N GLY A 104 10.67 4.81 0.40
CA GLY A 104 11.60 5.04 1.48
C GLY A 104 11.29 4.22 2.73
N THR A 105 12.15 4.37 3.75
CA THR A 105 11.86 3.93 5.12
C THR A 105 11.16 5.08 5.82
N ILE A 106 9.83 5.00 5.93
CA ILE A 106 9.03 6.09 6.48
C ILE A 106 8.56 5.78 7.89
N GLU A 107 8.69 6.78 8.74
CA GLU A 107 8.17 6.78 10.11
C GLU A 107 7.33 8.04 10.31
N PHE A 108 6.10 7.87 10.81
CA PHE A 108 5.12 8.95 10.97
C PHE A 108 4.08 8.64 12.04
N GLU A 109 3.41 9.67 12.54
CA GLU A 109 2.22 9.56 13.37
C GLU A 109 0.96 9.76 12.52
N SER A 110 -0.13 9.05 12.84
CA SER A 110 -1.42 9.20 12.17
C SER A 110 -2.58 8.85 13.10
N SER A 111 -3.74 9.48 12.89
CA SER A 111 -4.97 9.20 13.64
C SER A 111 -5.62 7.87 13.25
N GLY A 112 -5.32 7.36 12.06
CA GLY A 112 -5.94 6.15 11.54
C GLY A 112 -5.41 5.74 10.17
N ILE A 113 -5.62 4.46 9.86
CA ILE A 113 -5.34 3.89 8.54
C ILE A 113 -6.63 3.30 8.00
N HIS A 114 -6.90 3.55 6.73
CA HIS A 114 -7.98 2.98 5.96
C HIS A 114 -7.44 2.28 4.74
N PHE A 115 -8.15 1.23 4.35
CA PHE A 115 -7.92 0.51 3.13
C PHE A 115 -9.16 0.71 2.25
N GLU A 116 -8.96 1.18 1.03
CA GLU A 116 -10.03 1.41 0.06
C GLU A 116 -9.75 0.66 -1.24
N LEU A 117 -10.71 -0.13 -1.70
CA LEU A 117 -10.64 -0.78 -3.00
C LEU A 117 -11.29 0.10 -4.08
N ARG A 118 -10.63 0.17 -5.24
CA ARG A 118 -11.19 0.77 -6.45
C ARG A 118 -12.13 -0.26 -7.10
N THR A 119 -13.39 0.14 -7.30
CA THR A 119 -14.45 -0.70 -7.91
C THR A 119 -14.38 -0.74 -9.42
#